data_AF-A0A850GBL6-F1
#
_entry.id   AF-A0A850GBL6-F1
#
_cell.length_a   1.000
_cell.length_b   1.000
_cell.length_c   1.000
_cell.angle_alpha   90.00
_cell.angle_beta   90.00
_cell.angle_gamma   90.00
#
_symmetry.space_group_name_H-M   'P 1'
#
loop_
_entity.id
_entity.type
_entity.pdbx_description
1 polymer ?
#
loop_
_entity_poly.entity_id
_entity_poly.type
_entity_poly.pdbx_seq_one_letter_code
_entity_poly.pdbx_strand_id
1 'polypeptide(L)'
;MTKRTFSPWTAASISTAIVLTLSACPGKPSGHPSRQRSPAELTRRDLPLSVADERRLLELAEAAEQNPDDFAARRASGMAHMHLTLAGVLSLRERAEADLEAAFFLDSSDAELNRALGRFYNMRAVDGDYSKADMQVKVYGALLGERDPMAMDDLDFVAWSFFQLGRVLTDKNRGKNLRALAKVDDLEAILAARVKAQPDNIEFHALAGNFAFFFAGNIPLERERRVEEAVAYFEVLRARWDELRPGAKDPSHCPNTYENFMFELAEGYTVLGRADMARPIYEELARLESDRAPRTRAKELIAHVSGERLRNLDSYLGEMKLMPPWPSDIGNCVVCHAWNAEIPLDSLYALDPLRAEDVPSRAEPTPLSKLIGEAGGREGEGDEAGEAGEEGVTIAGREQLPEALAALVEDTCSPCHFPGGEVADLLDLSRAEAVIGAATWIDERVAAGEMPPGDGLDEDARARVHEWAAALTD
;
A
#
# COMPACT_ATOMS: atom_id res chain seq x y z
N MET A 1 55.34 -11.85 40.13
CA MET A 1 53.90 -12.01 40.46
C MET A 1 53.32 -10.64 40.80
N THR A 2 52.86 -9.91 39.79
CA THR A 2 52.17 -8.62 39.94
C THR A 2 50.67 -8.87 39.91
N LYS A 3 49.99 -8.71 41.06
CA LYS A 3 48.54 -8.79 41.16
C LYS A 3 47.94 -7.57 40.44
N ARG A 4 47.32 -7.78 39.28
CA ARG A 4 46.47 -6.76 38.63
C ARG A 4 45.21 -6.60 39.47
N THR A 5 45.08 -5.48 40.15
CA THR A 5 43.84 -5.06 40.81
C THR A 5 42.89 -4.50 39.76
N PHE A 6 41.81 -5.21 39.49
CA PHE A 6 40.74 -4.72 38.62
C PHE A 6 40.04 -3.53 39.30
N SER A 7 39.86 -2.45 38.53
CA SER A 7 39.16 -1.26 39.00
C SER A 7 37.67 -1.56 39.21
N PRO A 8 37.07 -1.15 40.34
CA PRO A 8 35.64 -1.34 40.58
C PRO A 8 34.74 -0.63 39.54
N TRP A 9 35.29 0.33 38.78
CA TRP A 9 34.57 1.02 37.71
C TRP A 9 34.29 0.14 36.49
N THR A 10 35.18 -0.80 36.16
CA THR A 10 34.96 -1.71 35.02
C THR A 10 33.85 -2.72 35.26
N ALA A 11 33.61 -3.13 36.52
CA ALA A 11 32.54 -4.08 36.83
C ALA A 11 31.15 -3.43 36.78
N ALA A 12 31.03 -2.16 37.19
CA ALA A 12 29.76 -1.43 37.13
C ALA A 12 29.32 -1.17 35.68
N SER A 13 30.25 -0.73 34.80
CA SER A 13 29.94 -0.46 33.39
C SER A 13 29.55 -1.72 32.61
N ILE A 14 30.15 -2.88 32.91
CA ILE A 14 29.81 -4.16 32.27
C ILE A 14 28.42 -4.63 32.73
N SER A 15 28.08 -4.52 34.01
CA SER A 15 26.76 -4.90 34.52
C SER A 15 25.64 -4.01 33.97
N THR A 16 25.85 -2.70 33.85
CA THR A 16 24.87 -1.79 33.22
C THR A 16 24.69 -2.09 31.73
N ALA A 17 25.78 -2.38 31.00
CA ALA A 17 25.70 -2.78 29.60
C ALA A 17 24.96 -4.12 29.40
N ILE A 18 25.21 -5.11 30.28
CA ILE A 18 24.53 -6.42 30.22
C ILE A 18 23.04 -6.29 30.52
N VAL A 19 22.66 -5.53 31.56
CA VAL A 19 21.25 -5.27 31.89
C VAL A 19 20.55 -4.52 30.75
N LEU A 20 21.19 -3.52 30.15
CA LEU A 20 20.67 -2.85 28.97
C LEU A 20 20.51 -3.82 27.78
N THR A 21 21.49 -4.69 27.49
CA THR A 21 21.37 -5.66 26.39
C THR A 21 20.30 -6.73 26.60
N LEU A 22 20.05 -7.16 27.84
CA LEU A 22 19.04 -8.17 28.16
C LEU A 22 17.62 -7.58 28.28
N SER A 23 17.50 -6.29 28.62
CA SER A 23 16.21 -5.60 28.72
C SER A 23 15.81 -4.85 27.44
N ALA A 24 16.73 -4.59 26.50
CA ALA A 24 16.47 -3.66 25.40
C ALA A 24 15.65 -4.19 24.22
N CYS A 25 15.44 -5.49 24.02
CA CYS A 25 14.75 -5.94 22.79
C CYS A 25 13.78 -7.13 22.92
N PRO A 26 12.89 -7.21 23.92
CA PRO A 26 11.66 -7.93 23.70
C PRO A 26 10.88 -7.15 22.61
N GLY A 27 10.94 -7.58 21.35
CA GLY A 27 10.46 -6.80 20.18
C GLY A 27 8.98 -6.38 20.22
N LYS A 28 8.17 -6.97 21.11
CA LYS A 28 6.82 -6.53 21.46
C LYS A 28 6.69 -6.47 23.00
N PRO A 29 5.86 -5.60 23.60
CA PRO A 29 5.69 -5.52 25.05
C PRO A 29 5.34 -6.89 25.68
N SER A 30 5.69 -7.09 26.96
CA SER A 30 5.26 -8.28 27.69
C SER A 30 3.74 -8.34 27.73
N GLY A 31 3.15 -9.48 27.34
CA GLY A 31 1.68 -9.66 27.24
C GLY A 31 1.08 -9.34 25.87
N HIS A 32 1.87 -8.91 24.88
CA HIS A 32 1.36 -8.68 23.52
C HIS A 32 0.81 -10.01 22.93
N PRO A 33 -0.45 -10.06 22.42
CA PRO A 33 -1.08 -11.31 22.00
C PRO A 33 -0.29 -12.07 20.91
N SER A 34 0.34 -11.34 19.99
CA SER A 34 1.18 -11.92 18.93
C SER A 34 2.42 -12.68 19.43
N ARG A 35 2.75 -12.67 20.73
CA ARG A 35 3.82 -13.51 21.29
C ARG A 35 3.38 -14.95 21.52
N GLN A 36 2.08 -15.20 21.52
CA GLN A 36 1.50 -16.48 21.92
C GLN A 36 1.20 -17.39 20.72
N ARG A 37 1.36 -16.90 19.49
CA ARG A 37 1.01 -17.61 18.25
C ARG A 37 2.08 -17.40 17.20
N SER A 38 2.30 -18.42 16.38
CA SER A 38 3.12 -18.32 15.19
C SER A 38 2.39 -17.55 14.08
N PRO A 39 3.12 -16.87 13.17
CA PRO A 39 2.55 -16.29 11.94
C PRO A 39 1.52 -17.18 11.22
N ALA A 40 1.83 -18.47 11.07
CA ALA A 40 0.96 -19.44 10.41
C ALA A 40 -0.36 -19.73 11.14
N GLU A 41 -0.45 -19.43 12.44
CA GLU A 41 -1.70 -19.55 13.21
C GLU A 41 -2.59 -18.31 13.08
N LEU A 42 -2.03 -17.17 12.63
CA LEU A 42 -2.75 -15.90 12.41
C LEU A 42 -3.34 -15.81 10.99
N THR A 43 -2.79 -16.54 10.01
CA THR A 43 -3.30 -16.62 8.63
C THR A 43 -4.49 -17.57 8.46
N ARG A 44 -5.14 -18.00 9.55
CA ARG A 44 -6.06 -19.16 9.58
C ARG A 44 -7.42 -18.98 8.89
N ARG A 45 -7.64 -17.85 8.22
CA ARG A 45 -8.86 -17.59 7.44
C ARG A 45 -8.53 -17.02 6.07
N ASP A 46 -7.73 -17.80 5.35
CA ASP A 46 -7.60 -17.64 3.90
C ASP A 46 -8.97 -17.61 3.25
N LEU A 47 -9.17 -16.65 2.36
CA LEU A 47 -10.33 -16.66 1.49
C LEU A 47 -10.30 -17.89 0.59
N PRO A 48 -11.43 -18.58 0.41
CA PRO A 48 -11.50 -19.63 -0.59
C PRO A 48 -11.30 -19.02 -1.97
N LEU A 49 -10.48 -19.67 -2.81
CA LEU A 49 -10.39 -19.35 -4.22
C LEU A 49 -11.67 -19.77 -4.94
N SER A 50 -12.07 -19.00 -5.95
CA SER A 50 -13.07 -19.51 -6.88
C SER A 50 -12.44 -20.62 -7.73
N VAL A 51 -13.25 -21.56 -8.22
CA VAL A 51 -12.79 -22.63 -9.11
C VAL A 51 -12.11 -22.07 -10.37
N ALA A 52 -12.57 -20.91 -10.85
CA ALA A 52 -11.98 -20.25 -12.02
C ALA A 52 -10.59 -19.69 -11.72
N ASP A 53 -10.40 -19.04 -10.57
CA ASP A 53 -9.10 -18.49 -10.15
C ASP A 53 -8.10 -19.62 -9.86
N GLU A 54 -8.54 -20.67 -9.16
CA GLU A 54 -7.71 -21.84 -8.87
C GLU A 54 -7.19 -22.48 -10.16
N ARG A 55 -8.07 -22.71 -11.15
CA ARG A 55 -7.66 -23.24 -12.45
C ARG A 55 -6.69 -22.32 -13.16
N ARG A 56 -6.95 -21.01 -13.17
CA ARG A 56 -6.08 -20.03 -13.84
C ARG A 56 -4.69 -19.98 -13.21
N LEU A 57 -4.61 -20.00 -11.88
CA LEU A 57 -3.33 -20.04 -11.17
C LEU A 57 -2.56 -21.33 -11.46
N LEU A 58 -3.25 -22.48 -11.51
CA LEU A 58 -2.64 -23.75 -11.88
C LEU A 58 -2.06 -23.70 -13.31
N GLU A 59 -2.80 -23.16 -14.28
CA GLU A 59 -2.31 -22.99 -15.66
C GLU A 59 -1.04 -22.11 -15.73
N LEU A 60 -1.04 -20.98 -15.02
CA LEU A 60 0.13 -20.09 -14.95
C LEU A 60 1.32 -20.76 -14.26
N ALA A 61 1.07 -21.46 -13.16
CA ALA A 61 2.06 -22.20 -12.41
C ALA A 61 2.70 -23.32 -13.25
N GLU A 62 1.88 -24.10 -13.98
CA GLU A 62 2.34 -25.16 -14.88
C GLU A 62 3.18 -24.58 -16.02
N ALA A 63 2.76 -23.46 -16.62
CA ALA A 63 3.53 -22.79 -17.67
C ALA A 63 4.91 -22.33 -17.17
N ALA A 64 4.98 -21.74 -15.98
CA ALA A 64 6.22 -21.33 -15.32
C ALA A 64 7.13 -22.51 -14.96
N GLU A 65 6.55 -23.66 -14.56
CA GLU A 65 7.30 -24.88 -14.25
C GLU A 65 7.86 -25.58 -15.48
N GLN A 66 7.09 -25.61 -16.57
CA GLN A 66 7.52 -26.18 -17.85
C GLN A 66 8.60 -25.35 -18.52
N ASN A 67 8.66 -24.04 -18.23
CA ASN A 67 9.60 -23.09 -18.82
C ASN A 67 10.38 -22.35 -17.72
N PRO A 68 11.28 -23.03 -16.98
CA PRO A 68 11.90 -22.45 -15.80
C PRO A 68 12.82 -21.24 -16.08
N ASP A 69 13.35 -21.15 -17.30
CA ASP A 69 14.21 -20.06 -17.77
C ASP A 69 13.43 -18.95 -18.52
N ASP A 70 12.09 -19.04 -18.54
CA ASP A 70 11.21 -18.03 -19.16
C ASP A 70 10.81 -16.98 -18.13
N PHE A 71 11.34 -15.77 -18.30
CA PHE A 71 11.06 -14.61 -17.46
C PHE A 71 9.56 -14.27 -17.43
N ALA A 72 8.90 -14.21 -18.59
CA ALA A 72 7.52 -13.79 -18.70
C ALA A 72 6.58 -14.80 -18.03
N ALA A 73 6.83 -16.10 -18.21
CA ALA A 73 6.06 -17.15 -17.54
C ALA A 73 6.19 -17.07 -16.00
N ARG A 74 7.41 -16.87 -15.49
CA ARG A 74 7.67 -16.72 -14.04
C ARG A 74 7.02 -15.46 -13.49
N ARG A 75 7.19 -14.32 -14.17
CA ARG A 75 6.60 -13.04 -13.78
C ARG A 75 5.08 -13.10 -13.73
N ALA A 76 4.44 -13.64 -14.77
CA ALA A 76 2.99 -13.77 -14.84
C ALA A 76 2.42 -14.65 -13.73
N SER A 77 3.03 -15.82 -13.47
CA SER A 77 2.64 -16.67 -12.33
C SER A 77 2.82 -15.94 -11.00
N GLY A 78 4.00 -15.35 -10.78
CA GLY A 78 4.32 -14.63 -9.56
C GLY A 78 3.37 -13.46 -9.25
N MET A 79 3.10 -12.61 -10.24
CA MET A 79 2.20 -11.46 -10.10
C MET A 79 0.76 -11.87 -9.82
N ALA A 80 0.24 -12.89 -10.51
CA ALA A 80 -1.12 -13.39 -10.27
C ALA A 80 -1.29 -13.94 -8.84
N HIS A 81 -0.33 -14.75 -8.37
CA HIS A 81 -0.34 -15.26 -7.00
C HIS A 81 -0.17 -14.12 -5.97
N MET A 82 0.65 -13.11 -6.26
CA MET A 82 0.85 -11.94 -5.40
C MET A 82 -0.43 -11.13 -5.25
N HIS A 83 -1.14 -10.81 -6.35
CA HIS A 83 -2.39 -10.04 -6.32
C HIS A 83 -3.46 -10.74 -5.48
N LEU A 84 -3.61 -12.06 -5.62
CA LEU A 84 -4.55 -12.83 -4.81
C LEU A 84 -4.12 -12.95 -3.35
N THR A 85 -2.82 -13.03 -3.09
CA THR A 85 -2.29 -12.95 -1.72
C THR A 85 -2.69 -11.63 -1.07
N LEU A 86 -2.49 -10.50 -1.76
CA LEU A 86 -2.86 -9.16 -1.31
C LEU A 86 -4.38 -8.99 -1.15
N ALA A 87 -5.17 -9.69 -1.96
CA ALA A 87 -6.62 -9.72 -1.85
C ALA A 87 -7.14 -10.55 -0.66
N GLY A 88 -6.28 -11.34 0.00
CA GLY A 88 -6.59 -12.09 1.22
C GLY A 88 -6.43 -13.62 1.15
N VAL A 89 -5.81 -14.17 0.10
CA VAL A 89 -5.52 -15.61 -0.04
C VAL A 89 -4.07 -15.87 0.38
N LEU A 90 -3.78 -15.79 1.69
CA LEU A 90 -2.40 -15.71 2.21
C LEU A 90 -1.59 -16.98 1.97
N SER A 91 -2.23 -18.14 1.80
CA SER A 91 -1.56 -19.40 1.39
C SER A 91 -0.81 -19.31 0.06
N LEU A 92 -1.15 -18.36 -0.82
CA LEU A 92 -0.45 -18.19 -2.10
C LEU A 92 0.88 -17.45 -1.98
N ARG A 93 1.19 -16.87 -0.80
CA ARG A 93 2.38 -16.03 -0.58
C ARG A 93 3.69 -16.72 -0.99
N GLU A 94 3.89 -17.96 -0.55
CA GLU A 94 5.16 -18.67 -0.82
C GLU A 94 5.36 -18.94 -2.31
N ARG A 95 4.28 -19.26 -3.04
CA ARG A 95 4.33 -19.48 -4.48
C ARG A 95 4.62 -18.18 -5.23
N ALA A 96 3.91 -17.10 -4.86
CA ALA A 96 4.16 -15.76 -5.40
C ALA A 96 5.62 -15.35 -5.24
N GLU A 97 6.18 -15.49 -4.03
CA GLU A 97 7.59 -15.16 -3.76
C GLU A 97 8.54 -16.02 -4.59
N ALA A 98 8.32 -17.34 -4.66
CA ALA A 98 9.20 -18.24 -5.41
C ALA A 98 9.26 -17.89 -6.91
N ASP A 99 8.11 -17.64 -7.53
CA ASP A 99 8.05 -17.32 -8.96
C ASP A 99 8.58 -15.90 -9.26
N LEU A 100 8.25 -14.90 -8.44
CA LEU A 100 8.80 -13.55 -8.58
C LEU A 100 10.31 -13.50 -8.34
N GLU A 101 10.83 -14.26 -7.36
CA GLU A 101 12.27 -14.39 -7.13
C GLU A 101 12.96 -15.02 -8.34
N ALA A 102 12.40 -16.10 -8.89
CA ALA A 102 12.92 -16.74 -10.09
C ALA A 102 12.94 -15.77 -11.28
N ALA A 103 11.86 -15.02 -11.52
CA ALA A 103 11.80 -13.97 -12.53
C ALA A 103 12.91 -12.92 -12.31
N PHE A 104 13.09 -12.47 -11.07
CA PHE A 104 14.14 -11.49 -10.73
C PHE A 104 15.56 -12.01 -11.01
N PHE A 105 15.81 -13.30 -10.82
CA PHE A 105 17.11 -13.91 -11.14
C PHE A 105 17.35 -14.06 -12.64
N LEU A 106 16.29 -14.14 -13.45
CA LEU A 106 16.37 -14.15 -14.92
C LEU A 106 16.59 -12.74 -15.46
N ASP A 107 15.82 -11.76 -14.98
CA ASP A 107 16.00 -10.35 -15.30
C ASP A 107 15.80 -9.46 -14.06
N SER A 108 16.91 -8.99 -13.52
CA SER A 108 16.92 -8.07 -12.37
C SER A 108 16.74 -6.59 -12.77
N SER A 109 16.66 -6.28 -14.06
CA SER A 109 16.51 -4.91 -14.57
C SER A 109 15.06 -4.45 -14.70
N ASP A 110 14.09 -5.37 -14.64
CA ASP A 110 12.66 -5.05 -14.67
C ASP A 110 12.26 -4.23 -13.42
N ALA A 111 11.97 -2.95 -13.65
CA ALA A 111 11.63 -2.00 -12.59
C ALA A 111 10.26 -2.24 -11.97
N GLU A 112 9.31 -2.83 -12.70
CA GLU A 112 7.97 -3.12 -12.20
C GLU A 112 8.00 -4.33 -11.26
N LEU A 113 8.63 -5.42 -11.72
CA LEU A 113 8.89 -6.61 -10.92
C LEU A 113 9.62 -6.26 -9.64
N ASN A 114 10.68 -5.46 -9.72
CA ASN A 114 11.45 -5.07 -8.55
C ASN A 114 10.60 -4.28 -7.54
N ARG A 115 9.75 -3.36 -8.02
CA ARG A 115 8.83 -2.60 -7.15
C ARG A 115 7.79 -3.52 -6.52
N ALA A 116 7.17 -4.39 -7.30
CA ALA A 116 6.16 -5.34 -6.86
C ALA A 116 6.72 -6.30 -5.79
N LEU A 117 7.79 -7.03 -6.11
CA LEU A 117 8.41 -7.99 -5.20
C LEU A 117 8.97 -7.33 -3.95
N GLY A 118 9.64 -6.17 -4.10
CA GLY A 118 10.16 -5.39 -2.97
C GLY A 118 9.07 -4.94 -2.00
N ARG A 119 7.91 -4.51 -2.52
CA ARG A 119 6.73 -4.15 -1.70
C ARG A 119 6.09 -5.39 -1.09
N PHE A 120 6.05 -6.51 -1.81
CA PHE A 120 5.44 -7.73 -1.32
C PHE A 120 6.13 -8.27 -0.05
N TYR A 121 7.45 -8.14 0.06
CA TYR A 121 8.17 -8.48 1.29
C TYR A 121 7.79 -7.64 2.51
N ASN A 122 7.18 -6.46 2.35
CA ASN A 122 6.66 -5.69 3.49
C ASN A 122 5.61 -6.48 4.28
N MET A 123 4.85 -7.37 3.62
CA MET A 123 3.89 -8.25 4.29
C MET A 123 4.56 -9.15 5.33
N ARG A 124 5.75 -9.69 5.04
CA ARG A 124 6.52 -10.46 6.02
C ARG A 124 7.04 -9.57 7.15
N ALA A 125 7.50 -8.36 6.81
CA ALA A 125 8.03 -7.43 7.79
C ALA A 125 7.01 -7.06 8.88
N VAL A 126 5.75 -6.80 8.51
CA VAL A 126 4.69 -6.49 9.49
C VAL A 126 4.32 -7.69 10.35
N ASP A 127 4.41 -8.90 9.79
CA ASP A 127 4.22 -10.18 10.50
C ASP A 127 5.38 -10.52 11.47
N GLY A 128 6.44 -9.71 11.45
CA GLY A 128 7.65 -9.96 12.23
C GLY A 128 8.55 -11.06 11.65
N ASP A 129 8.26 -11.50 10.43
CA ASP A 129 9.11 -12.43 9.68
C ASP A 129 10.13 -11.64 8.85
N TYR A 130 11.40 -11.74 9.23
CA TYR A 130 12.49 -11.03 8.58
C TYR A 130 13.37 -11.95 7.72
N SER A 131 12.92 -13.18 7.45
CA SER A 131 13.68 -14.18 6.69
C SER A 131 14.03 -13.73 5.27
N LYS A 132 13.22 -12.85 4.68
CA LYS A 132 13.42 -12.29 3.32
C LYS A 132 13.94 -10.85 3.30
N ALA A 133 14.34 -10.26 4.44
CA ALA A 133 14.84 -8.88 4.49
C ALA A 133 16.07 -8.65 3.57
N ASP A 134 16.99 -9.62 3.50
CA ASP A 134 18.15 -9.53 2.60
C ASP A 134 17.73 -9.54 1.11
N MET A 135 16.67 -10.29 0.77
CA MET A 135 16.15 -10.32 -0.60
C MET A 135 15.44 -9.00 -0.94
N GLN A 136 14.69 -8.41 -0.01
CA GLN A 136 14.11 -7.08 -0.17
C GLN A 136 15.18 -6.02 -0.46
N VAL A 137 16.30 -6.03 0.28
CA VAL A 137 17.44 -5.14 0.04
C VAL A 137 18.03 -5.38 -1.36
N LYS A 138 18.14 -6.63 -1.79
CA LYS A 138 18.68 -6.98 -3.10
C LYS A 138 17.81 -6.47 -4.25
N VAL A 139 16.50 -6.72 -4.18
CA VAL A 139 15.53 -6.36 -5.21
C VAL A 139 15.45 -4.84 -5.37
N TYR A 140 15.27 -4.10 -4.28
CA TYR A 140 15.27 -2.64 -4.36
C TYR A 140 16.66 -2.07 -4.71
N GLY A 141 17.75 -2.75 -4.33
CA GLY A 141 19.09 -2.34 -4.75
C GLY A 141 19.28 -2.39 -6.27
N ALA A 142 18.69 -3.38 -6.93
CA ALA A 142 18.68 -3.48 -8.39
C ALA A 142 17.86 -2.36 -9.05
N LEU A 143 16.71 -2.01 -8.48
CA LEU A 143 15.87 -0.89 -8.93
C LEU A 143 16.54 0.48 -8.75
N LEU A 144 17.12 0.71 -7.58
CA LEU A 144 17.50 2.06 -7.15
C LEU A 144 18.94 2.41 -7.50
N GLY A 145 19.83 1.42 -7.58
CA GLY A 145 21.27 1.67 -7.72
C GLY A 145 21.84 2.56 -6.61
N GLU A 146 22.90 3.30 -6.93
CA GLU A 146 23.50 4.30 -6.03
C GLU A 146 23.02 5.71 -6.38
N ARG A 147 21.82 6.05 -5.91
CA ARG A 147 21.23 7.38 -6.11
C ARG A 147 21.04 8.12 -4.78
N ASP A 148 21.19 9.44 -4.81
CA ASP A 148 20.87 10.30 -3.67
C ASP A 148 19.34 10.33 -3.46
N PRO A 149 18.82 9.91 -2.29
CA PRO A 149 17.38 9.91 -2.03
C PRO A 149 16.75 11.29 -2.17
N MET A 150 17.49 12.37 -1.92
CA MET A 150 16.94 13.72 -2.06
C MET A 150 16.79 14.15 -3.53
N ALA A 151 17.45 13.45 -4.46
CA ALA A 151 17.38 13.71 -5.89
C ALA A 151 16.47 12.72 -6.65
N MET A 152 15.92 11.71 -5.96
CA MET A 152 14.97 10.76 -6.55
C MET A 152 13.64 11.43 -6.89
N ASP A 153 12.95 10.88 -7.89
CA ASP A 153 11.51 11.13 -8.05
C ASP A 153 10.72 10.50 -6.90
N ASP A 154 9.42 10.75 -6.88
CA ASP A 154 8.58 10.35 -5.75
C ASP A 154 8.41 8.83 -5.66
N LEU A 155 8.29 8.14 -6.79
CA LEU A 155 8.12 6.70 -6.83
C LEU A 155 9.38 5.97 -6.34
N ASP A 156 10.54 6.42 -6.79
CA ASP A 156 11.83 5.89 -6.39
C ASP A 156 12.18 6.25 -4.95
N PHE A 157 11.79 7.44 -4.47
CA PHE A 157 11.94 7.80 -3.07
C PHE A 157 11.10 6.90 -2.16
N VAL A 158 9.85 6.59 -2.55
CA VAL A 158 9.02 5.64 -1.81
C VAL A 158 9.68 4.26 -1.80
N ALA A 159 10.18 3.77 -2.94
CA ALA A 159 10.91 2.50 -3.00
C ALA A 159 12.19 2.51 -2.13
N TRP A 160 12.91 3.63 -2.11
CA TRP A 160 14.08 3.82 -1.25
C TRP A 160 13.74 3.75 0.25
N SER A 161 12.58 4.26 0.66
CA SER A 161 12.18 4.17 2.07
C SER A 161 11.98 2.71 2.52
N PHE A 162 11.39 1.87 1.66
CA PHE A 162 11.25 0.43 1.90
C PHE A 162 12.57 -0.34 1.75
N PHE A 163 13.47 0.09 0.88
CA PHE A 163 14.85 -0.40 0.85
C PHE A 163 15.55 -0.17 2.20
N GLN A 164 15.42 1.02 2.80
CA GLN A 164 15.98 1.29 4.12
C GLN A 164 15.33 0.43 5.20
N LEU A 165 14.01 0.22 5.14
CA LEU A 165 13.33 -0.73 6.02
C LEU A 165 13.96 -2.13 5.91
N GLY A 166 14.15 -2.64 4.70
CA GLY A 166 14.85 -3.91 4.48
C GLY A 166 16.23 -3.93 5.14
N ARG A 167 17.01 -2.85 5.03
CA ARG A 167 18.35 -2.73 5.67
C ARG A 167 18.29 -2.69 7.20
N VAL A 168 17.24 -2.10 7.78
CA VAL A 168 16.97 -2.12 9.23
C VAL A 168 16.66 -3.55 9.66
N LEU A 169 15.76 -4.22 8.95
CA LEU A 169 15.31 -5.59 9.25
C LEU A 169 16.43 -6.62 9.09
N THR A 170 17.28 -6.48 8.07
CA THR A 170 18.50 -7.29 7.89
C THR A 170 19.44 -7.18 9.10
N ASP A 171 19.69 -5.96 9.61
CA ASP A 171 20.55 -5.79 10.77
C ASP A 171 19.90 -6.35 12.05
N LYS A 172 18.59 -6.17 12.21
CA LYS A 172 17.82 -6.78 13.30
C LYS A 172 17.89 -8.31 13.25
N ASN A 173 17.69 -8.92 12.09
CA ASN A 173 17.77 -10.38 11.89
C ASN A 173 19.16 -10.94 12.23
N ARG A 174 20.21 -10.13 12.05
CA ARG A 174 21.61 -10.46 12.41
C ARG A 174 21.97 -10.12 13.86
N GLY A 175 21.00 -9.72 14.69
CA GLY A 175 21.22 -9.33 16.09
C GLY A 175 21.95 -7.98 16.28
N LYS A 176 22.05 -7.15 15.24
CA LYS A 176 22.75 -5.86 15.25
C LYS A 176 21.80 -4.70 15.59
N ASN A 177 21.07 -4.82 16.70
CA ASN A 177 19.95 -3.91 17.03
C ASN A 177 20.35 -2.43 17.11
N LEU A 178 21.54 -2.09 17.64
CA LEU A 178 22.00 -0.70 17.68
C LEU A 178 22.25 -0.11 16.28
N ARG A 179 22.70 -0.92 15.33
CA ARG A 179 22.87 -0.48 13.93
C ARG A 179 21.52 -0.36 13.23
N ALA A 180 20.58 -1.26 13.54
CA ALA A 180 19.21 -1.15 13.05
C ALA A 180 18.55 0.14 13.56
N LEU A 181 18.70 0.48 14.84
CA LEU A 181 18.18 1.74 15.40
C LEU A 181 18.82 2.98 14.75
N ALA A 182 20.14 3.01 14.58
CA ALA A 182 20.79 4.13 13.89
C ALA A 182 20.24 4.33 12.45
N LYS A 183 19.95 3.25 11.73
CA LYS A 183 19.33 3.32 10.40
C LYS A 183 17.88 3.78 10.44
N VAL A 184 17.14 3.49 11.51
CA VAL A 184 15.78 4.03 11.72
C VAL A 184 15.86 5.54 11.89
N ASP A 185 16.77 6.02 12.74
CA ASP A 185 16.95 7.47 12.96
C ASP A 185 17.37 8.18 11.65
N ASP A 186 18.28 7.58 10.87
CA ASP A 186 18.68 8.10 9.55
C ASP A 186 17.48 8.17 8.57
N LEU A 187 16.65 7.11 8.53
CA LEU A 187 15.46 7.06 7.69
C LEU A 187 14.42 8.11 8.09
N GLU A 188 14.11 8.23 9.39
CA GLU A 188 13.18 9.23 9.92
C GLU A 188 13.65 10.65 9.58
N ALA A 189 14.94 10.93 9.73
CA ALA A 189 15.52 12.23 9.40
C ALA A 189 15.39 12.56 7.90
N ILE A 190 15.63 11.59 7.00
CA ILE A 190 15.50 11.80 5.56
C ILE A 190 14.04 11.97 5.14
N LEU A 191 13.12 11.18 5.70
CA LEU A 191 11.68 11.34 5.45
C LEU A 191 11.20 12.74 5.86
N ALA A 192 11.56 13.19 7.06
CA ALA A 192 11.23 14.54 7.54
C ALA A 192 11.85 15.64 6.64
N ALA A 193 13.10 15.45 6.19
CA ALA A 193 13.74 16.38 5.26
C ALA A 193 13.03 16.43 3.91
N ARG A 194 12.56 15.29 3.38
CA ARG A 194 11.80 15.22 2.13
C ARG A 194 10.44 15.90 2.25
N VAL A 195 9.68 15.63 3.32
CA VAL A 195 8.41 16.32 3.60
C VAL A 195 8.63 17.83 3.70
N LYS A 196 9.68 18.28 4.39
CA LYS A 196 10.00 19.70 4.49
C LYS A 196 10.37 20.33 3.14
N ALA A 197 11.05 19.60 2.27
CA ALA A 197 11.43 20.07 0.94
C ALA A 197 10.23 20.13 -0.03
N GLN A 198 9.22 19.29 0.19
CA GLN A 198 8.01 19.21 -0.63
C GLN A 198 6.75 19.16 0.27
N PRO A 199 6.41 20.27 0.94
CA PRO A 199 5.33 20.28 1.91
C PRO A 199 3.95 20.01 1.30
N ASP A 200 3.80 20.21 -0.01
CA ASP A 200 2.57 19.97 -0.76
C ASP A 200 2.42 18.54 -1.29
N ASN A 201 3.46 17.71 -1.15
CA ASN A 201 3.39 16.32 -1.56
C ASN A 201 2.75 15.47 -0.45
N ILE A 202 1.43 15.27 -0.55
CA ILE A 202 0.64 14.57 0.47
C ILE A 202 1.07 13.12 0.66
N GLU A 203 1.60 12.47 -0.38
CA GLU A 203 2.12 11.11 -0.29
C GLU A 203 3.32 11.02 0.66
N PHE A 204 4.15 12.06 0.75
CA PHE A 204 5.27 12.07 1.69
C PHE A 204 4.82 12.23 3.13
N HIS A 205 3.74 12.96 3.39
CA HIS A 205 3.12 12.98 4.71
C HIS A 205 2.56 11.61 5.06
N ALA A 206 1.82 10.97 4.15
CA ALA A 206 1.29 9.62 4.35
C ALA A 206 2.42 8.60 4.62
N LEU A 207 3.50 8.65 3.83
CA LEU A 207 4.66 7.78 3.98
C LEU A 207 5.38 8.00 5.31
N ALA A 208 5.71 9.25 5.64
CA ALA A 208 6.41 9.58 6.88
C ALA A 208 5.57 9.24 8.12
N GLY A 209 4.27 9.53 8.07
CA GLY A 209 3.31 9.16 9.11
C GLY A 209 3.26 7.64 9.32
N ASN A 210 3.13 6.87 8.23
CA ASN A 210 3.10 5.40 8.31
C ASN A 210 4.39 4.83 8.93
N PHE A 211 5.57 5.31 8.52
CA PHE A 211 6.84 4.86 9.10
C PHE A 211 6.97 5.22 10.58
N ALA A 212 6.65 6.46 10.96
CA ALA A 212 6.69 6.89 12.36
C ALA A 212 5.73 6.04 13.22
N PHE A 213 4.51 5.79 12.75
CA PHE A 213 3.54 4.96 13.45
C PHE A 213 3.98 3.48 13.53
N PHE A 214 4.50 2.93 12.44
CA PHE A 214 5.05 1.57 12.40
C PHE A 214 6.19 1.40 13.41
N PHE A 215 7.12 2.37 13.47
CA PHE A 215 8.23 2.34 14.43
C PHE A 215 7.75 2.55 15.87
N ALA A 216 6.76 3.41 16.12
CA ALA A 216 6.14 3.54 17.45
C ALA A 216 5.53 2.22 17.95
N GLY A 217 4.99 1.39 17.06
CA GLY A 217 4.47 0.07 17.41
C GLY A 217 5.56 -0.98 17.70
N ASN A 218 6.73 -0.87 17.06
CA ASN A 218 7.74 -1.93 17.05
C ASN A 218 9.04 -1.59 17.82
N ILE A 219 9.24 -0.32 18.20
CA ILE A 219 10.43 0.17 18.88
C ILE A 219 10.00 0.83 20.19
N PRO A 220 10.46 0.34 21.36
CA PRO A 220 10.04 0.87 22.66
C PRO A 220 10.64 2.26 22.97
N LEU A 221 11.71 2.65 22.28
CA LEU A 221 12.38 3.93 22.49
C LEU A 221 11.62 5.04 21.75
N GLU A 222 11.49 6.21 22.39
CA GLU A 222 10.88 7.42 21.84
C GLU A 222 9.49 7.20 21.20
N ARG A 223 8.74 6.23 21.72
CA ARG A 223 7.43 5.85 21.19
C ARG A 223 6.47 7.03 21.11
N GLU A 224 6.41 7.82 22.18
CA GLU A 224 5.54 9.00 22.25
C GLU A 224 5.90 10.03 21.18
N ARG A 225 7.19 10.38 21.04
CA ARG A 225 7.67 11.27 19.97
C ARG A 225 7.21 10.78 18.59
N ARG A 226 7.39 9.49 18.30
CA ARG A 226 7.02 8.90 17.02
C ARG A 226 5.50 8.95 16.77
N VAL A 227 4.69 8.77 17.81
CA VAL A 227 3.24 8.96 17.69
C VAL A 227 2.89 10.43 17.44
N GLU A 228 3.51 11.37 18.15
CA GLU A 228 3.30 12.81 17.94
C GLU A 228 3.62 13.22 16.49
N GLU A 229 4.74 12.73 15.95
CA GLU A 229 5.13 12.97 14.57
C GLU A 229 4.16 12.34 13.57
N ALA A 230 3.76 11.09 13.80
CA ALA A 230 2.81 10.41 12.92
C ALA A 230 1.45 11.12 12.90
N VAL A 231 0.94 11.55 14.06
CA VAL A 231 -0.28 12.36 14.18
C VAL A 231 -0.13 13.67 13.39
N ALA A 232 0.99 14.37 13.50
CA ALA A 232 1.23 15.61 12.76
C ALA A 232 1.18 15.41 11.24
N TYR A 233 1.75 14.31 10.72
CA TYR A 233 1.67 13.99 9.30
C TYR A 233 0.25 13.58 8.87
N PHE A 234 -0.45 12.78 9.69
CA PHE A 234 -1.80 12.32 9.38
C PHE A 234 -2.86 13.43 9.48
N GLU A 235 -2.64 14.45 10.32
CA GLU A 235 -3.46 15.67 10.34
C GLU A 235 -3.45 16.37 8.97
N VAL A 236 -2.28 16.50 8.34
CA VAL A 236 -2.15 17.07 6.99
C VAL A 236 -2.83 16.17 5.96
N LEU A 237 -2.58 14.85 6.03
CA LEU A 237 -3.19 13.87 5.13
C LEU A 237 -4.72 13.92 5.19
N ARG A 238 -5.32 13.98 6.39
CA ARG A 238 -6.77 14.08 6.55
C ARG A 238 -7.31 15.37 5.95
N ALA A 239 -6.66 16.50 6.24
CA ALA A 239 -7.12 17.80 5.78
C ALA A 239 -7.04 17.96 4.25
N ARG A 240 -6.10 17.25 3.61
CA ARG A 240 -5.77 17.36 2.17
C ARG A 240 -5.97 16.04 1.43
N TRP A 241 -6.87 15.19 1.91
CA TRP A 241 -7.10 13.86 1.34
C TRP A 241 -7.42 13.91 -0.17
N ASP A 242 -8.21 14.90 -0.57
CA ASP A 242 -8.62 15.09 -1.97
C ASP A 242 -7.45 15.46 -2.90
N GLU A 243 -6.30 15.87 -2.34
CA GLU A 243 -5.08 16.20 -3.09
C GLU A 243 -4.15 14.99 -3.29
N LEU A 244 -4.45 13.82 -2.70
CA LEU A 244 -3.74 12.58 -3.05
C LEU A 244 -3.92 12.26 -4.53
N ARG A 245 -2.89 11.66 -5.13
CA ARG A 245 -2.98 11.18 -6.51
C ARG A 245 -4.17 10.23 -6.68
N PRO A 246 -4.86 10.23 -7.84
CA PRO A 246 -6.04 9.38 -8.07
C PRO A 246 -5.83 7.92 -7.66
N GLY A 247 -4.76 7.26 -8.13
CA GLY A 247 -4.50 5.85 -7.81
C GLY A 247 -4.25 5.53 -6.33
N ALA A 248 -3.82 6.50 -5.51
CA ALA A 248 -3.62 6.29 -4.07
C ALA A 248 -4.93 6.37 -3.26
N LYS A 249 -5.95 7.04 -3.81
CA LYS A 249 -7.30 7.14 -3.22
C LYS A 249 -8.35 6.35 -4.01
N ASP A 250 -7.94 5.63 -5.03
CA ASP A 250 -8.83 4.86 -5.90
C ASP A 250 -9.40 3.66 -5.14
N PRO A 251 -10.73 3.64 -4.92
CA PRO A 251 -11.37 2.58 -4.18
C PRO A 251 -11.38 1.23 -4.91
N SER A 252 -11.09 1.17 -6.21
CA SER A 252 -10.96 -0.09 -6.95
C SER A 252 -9.63 -0.81 -6.64
N HIS A 253 -8.56 -0.04 -6.44
CA HIS A 253 -7.20 -0.55 -6.19
C HIS A 253 -6.87 -0.65 -4.69
N CYS A 254 -7.26 0.36 -3.92
CA CYS A 254 -6.92 0.50 -2.50
C CYS A 254 -8.18 0.89 -1.69
N PRO A 255 -9.20 0.02 -1.63
CA PRO A 255 -10.54 0.35 -1.15
C PRO A 255 -10.61 0.91 0.27
N ASN A 256 -9.60 0.67 1.11
CA ASN A 256 -9.66 0.95 2.55
C ASN A 256 -8.59 1.93 3.03
N THR A 257 -7.92 2.61 2.10
CA THR A 257 -6.76 3.47 2.41
C THR A 257 -7.17 4.61 3.35
N TYR A 258 -8.31 5.25 3.08
CA TYR A 258 -8.83 6.31 3.94
C TYR A 258 -9.12 5.80 5.35
N GLU A 259 -9.88 4.72 5.46
CA GLU A 259 -10.31 4.18 6.75
C GLU A 259 -9.11 3.74 7.59
N ASN A 260 -8.08 3.16 6.96
CA ASN A 260 -6.85 2.79 7.66
C ASN A 260 -6.15 4.02 8.25
N PHE A 261 -5.86 5.05 7.44
CA PHE A 261 -5.16 6.24 7.92
C PHE A 261 -5.96 7.02 8.96
N MET A 262 -7.28 7.11 8.80
CA MET A 262 -8.12 7.75 9.80
C MET A 262 -8.16 6.97 11.10
N PHE A 263 -8.19 5.64 11.01
CA PHE A 263 -8.12 4.80 12.20
C PHE A 263 -6.78 4.98 12.93
N GLU A 264 -5.65 4.97 12.21
CA GLU A 264 -4.32 5.23 12.78
C GLU A 264 -4.24 6.62 13.43
N LEU A 265 -4.82 7.65 12.81
CA LEU A 265 -4.90 9.00 13.37
C LEU A 265 -5.73 9.03 14.67
N ALA A 266 -6.88 8.36 14.70
CA ALA A 266 -7.73 8.28 15.89
C ALA A 266 -7.03 7.57 17.06
N GLU A 267 -6.33 6.47 16.77
CA GLU A 267 -5.53 5.74 17.74
C GLU A 267 -4.36 6.60 18.25
N GLY A 268 -3.68 7.33 17.36
CA GLY A 268 -2.64 8.30 17.72
C GLY A 268 -3.15 9.37 18.68
N TYR A 269 -4.30 9.98 18.39
CA TYR A 269 -4.94 10.92 19.31
C TYR A 269 -5.30 10.29 20.64
N THR A 270 -5.81 9.06 20.64
CA THR A 270 -6.23 8.34 21.85
C THR A 270 -5.04 8.08 22.77
N VAL A 271 -3.92 7.57 22.26
CA VAL A 271 -2.73 7.32 23.09
C VAL A 271 -2.04 8.60 23.55
N LEU A 272 -2.24 9.72 22.86
CA LEU A 272 -1.80 11.05 23.31
C LEU A 272 -2.81 11.74 24.26
N GLY A 273 -3.91 11.07 24.62
CA GLY A 273 -4.94 11.60 25.53
C GLY A 273 -5.82 12.71 24.93
N ARG A 274 -5.85 12.86 23.60
CA ARG A 274 -6.59 13.90 22.86
C ARG A 274 -7.99 13.40 22.47
N ALA A 275 -8.84 13.16 23.46
CA ALA A 275 -10.15 12.55 23.30
C ALA A 275 -11.10 13.32 22.37
N ASP A 276 -11.04 14.65 22.42
CA ASP A 276 -11.82 15.58 21.60
C ASP A 276 -11.50 15.46 20.11
N MET A 277 -10.25 15.12 19.78
CA MET A 277 -9.80 14.91 18.41
C MET A 277 -10.06 13.47 17.93
N ALA A 278 -9.88 12.47 18.80
CA ALA A 278 -10.11 11.05 18.47
C ALA A 278 -11.59 10.72 18.23
N ARG A 279 -12.47 11.21 19.12
CA ARG A 279 -13.92 10.91 19.10
C ARG A 279 -14.60 11.14 17.75
N PRO A 280 -14.47 12.33 17.10
CA PRO A 280 -15.16 12.56 15.82
C PRO A 280 -14.68 11.62 14.71
N ILE A 281 -13.43 11.16 14.74
CA ILE A 281 -12.91 10.20 13.74
C ILE A 281 -13.51 8.82 13.98
N TYR A 282 -13.50 8.33 15.22
CA TYR A 282 -14.13 7.05 15.47
C TYR A 282 -15.64 7.08 15.19
N GLU A 283 -16.32 8.21 15.45
CA GLU A 283 -17.73 8.39 15.10
C GLU A 283 -17.97 8.32 13.59
N GLU A 284 -17.07 8.91 12.80
CA GLU A 284 -17.06 8.80 11.33
C GLU A 284 -16.89 7.34 10.89
N LEU A 285 -15.82 6.67 11.37
CA LEU A 285 -15.48 5.31 10.98
C LEU A 285 -16.53 4.28 11.42
N ALA A 286 -17.16 4.46 12.57
CA ALA A 286 -18.17 3.54 13.10
C ALA A 286 -19.49 3.53 12.29
N ARG A 287 -19.76 4.56 11.47
CA ARG A 287 -21.04 4.67 10.75
C ARG A 287 -21.12 3.84 9.48
N LEU A 288 -19.99 3.45 8.87
CA LEU A 288 -19.96 2.84 7.53
C LEU A 288 -20.95 3.55 6.59
N GLU A 289 -20.73 4.85 6.37
CA GLU A 289 -21.62 5.60 5.49
C GLU A 289 -21.61 4.99 4.09
N SER A 290 -22.81 4.86 3.50
CA SER A 290 -23.04 4.15 2.23
C SER A 290 -22.43 4.85 1.01
N ASP A 291 -21.89 6.04 1.18
CA ASP A 291 -21.31 6.88 0.13
C ASP A 291 -19.85 6.50 -0.19
N ARG A 292 -19.13 5.82 0.71
CA ARG A 292 -17.75 5.35 0.48
C ARG A 292 -17.69 3.91 -0.01
N ALA A 293 -18.33 3.64 -1.15
CA ALA A 293 -18.20 2.37 -1.85
C ALA A 293 -16.73 2.10 -2.26
N PRO A 294 -16.31 0.84 -2.36
CA PRO A 294 -17.05 -0.38 -2.05
C PRO A 294 -17.13 -0.64 -0.54
N ARG A 295 -18.13 -1.40 -0.13
CA ARG A 295 -18.21 -1.91 1.24
C ARG A 295 -17.34 -3.16 1.35
N THR A 296 -16.17 -3.06 1.98
CA THR A 296 -15.24 -4.19 2.15
C THR A 296 -15.32 -4.83 3.53
N ARG A 297 -14.75 -6.03 3.66
CA ARG A 297 -14.62 -6.69 4.97
C ARG A 297 -13.74 -5.89 5.93
N ALA A 298 -12.66 -5.30 5.42
CA ALA A 298 -11.75 -4.48 6.23
C ALA A 298 -12.46 -3.25 6.83
N LYS A 299 -13.27 -2.53 6.04
CA LYS A 299 -14.08 -1.40 6.55
C LYS A 299 -15.01 -1.83 7.65
N GLU A 300 -15.69 -2.97 7.50
CA GLU A 300 -16.59 -3.47 8.53
C GLU A 300 -15.89 -3.77 9.85
N LEU A 301 -14.68 -4.33 9.79
CA LEU A 301 -13.85 -4.57 10.96
C LEU A 301 -13.37 -3.25 11.58
N ILE A 302 -12.90 -2.28 10.78
CA ILE A 302 -12.53 -0.93 11.25
C ILE A 302 -13.69 -0.25 11.95
N ALA A 303 -14.89 -0.31 11.37
CA ALA A 303 -16.08 0.27 11.96
C ALA A 303 -16.47 -0.40 13.28
N HIS A 304 -16.38 -1.73 13.35
CA HIS A 304 -16.64 -2.48 14.57
C HIS A 304 -15.66 -2.11 15.69
N VAL A 305 -14.36 -2.09 15.40
CA VAL A 305 -13.31 -1.69 16.36
C VAL A 305 -13.52 -0.23 16.77
N SER A 306 -13.77 0.68 15.83
CA SER A 306 -14.04 2.09 16.12
C SER A 306 -15.26 2.27 17.04
N GLY A 307 -16.31 1.48 16.83
CA GLY A 307 -17.48 1.47 17.72
C GLY A 307 -17.16 0.99 19.13
N GLU A 308 -16.25 0.01 19.29
CA GLU A 308 -15.74 -0.41 20.60
C GLU A 308 -14.91 0.70 21.26
N ARG A 309 -13.98 1.32 20.51
CA ARG A 309 -13.18 2.45 20.99
C ARG A 309 -14.06 3.59 21.48
N LEU A 310 -15.13 3.94 20.78
CA LEU A 310 -16.06 4.99 21.22
C LEU A 310 -16.74 4.70 22.55
N ARG A 311 -17.19 3.46 22.77
CA ARG A 311 -17.88 3.07 24.01
C ARG A 311 -16.93 3.11 25.21
N ASN A 312 -15.65 2.87 24.96
CA ASN A 312 -14.62 2.70 25.98
C ASN A 312 -13.53 3.80 25.94
N LEU A 313 -13.76 4.92 25.24
CA LEU A 313 -12.70 5.89 24.89
C LEU A 313 -11.93 6.39 26.12
N ASP A 314 -12.63 6.79 27.18
CA ASP A 314 -12.02 7.33 28.39
C ASP A 314 -11.08 6.32 29.06
N SER A 315 -11.34 5.02 28.93
CA SER A 315 -10.49 3.94 29.46
C SER A 315 -9.24 3.69 28.63
N TYR A 316 -9.24 4.10 27.35
CA TYR A 316 -8.13 3.96 26.43
C TYR A 316 -7.19 5.17 26.38
N LEU A 317 -7.61 6.33 26.89
CA LEU A 317 -6.80 7.55 26.84
C LEU A 317 -5.44 7.35 27.51
N GLY A 318 -4.37 7.64 26.77
CA GLY A 318 -3.00 7.47 27.25
C GLY A 318 -2.48 6.02 27.22
N GLU A 319 -3.29 5.04 26.78
CA GLU A 319 -2.89 3.63 26.81
C GLU A 319 -2.02 3.26 25.59
N MET A 320 -0.72 3.43 25.76
CA MET A 320 0.28 3.10 24.76
C MET A 320 0.25 1.64 24.29
N LYS A 321 -0.37 0.68 25.00
CA LYS A 321 -0.56 -0.69 24.49
C LYS A 321 -1.41 -0.76 23.23
N LEU A 322 -2.14 0.30 22.91
CA LEU A 322 -2.81 0.44 21.63
C LEU A 322 -1.84 0.50 20.45
N MET A 323 -0.54 0.79 20.63
CA MET A 323 0.40 0.74 19.50
C MET A 323 1.03 -0.66 19.32
N PRO A 324 1.22 -1.15 18.08
CA PRO A 324 0.67 -0.58 16.85
C PRO A 324 -0.87 -0.65 16.85
N PRO A 325 -1.53 0.35 16.21
CA PRO A 325 -2.97 0.65 16.34
C PRO A 325 -3.84 -0.44 15.72
N TRP A 326 -3.29 -1.04 14.66
CA TRP A 326 -3.88 -2.04 13.81
C TRP A 326 -3.07 -3.34 13.97
N PRO A 327 -3.64 -4.52 13.70
CA PRO A 327 -3.03 -5.81 14.02
C PRO A 327 -1.56 -5.85 13.64
N SER A 328 -0.70 -6.15 14.60
CA SER A 328 0.76 -6.18 14.41
C SER A 328 1.25 -7.37 13.58
N ASP A 329 0.42 -7.84 12.67
CA ASP A 329 0.57 -9.03 11.86
C ASP A 329 0.40 -8.68 10.36
N ILE A 330 0.36 -9.73 9.54
CA ILE A 330 0.22 -9.63 8.08
C ILE A 330 -1.01 -8.81 7.63
N GLY A 331 -2.05 -8.72 8.47
CA GLY A 331 -3.28 -7.96 8.23
C GLY A 331 -3.04 -6.47 7.96
N ASN A 332 -1.99 -5.89 8.55
CA ASN A 332 -1.70 -4.46 8.41
C ASN A 332 -1.18 -4.06 7.03
N CYS A 333 -0.50 -4.95 6.32
CA CYS A 333 -0.06 -4.64 4.95
C CYS A 333 -1.16 -4.88 3.91
N VAL A 334 -2.12 -5.75 4.21
CA VAL A 334 -3.22 -6.05 3.28
C VAL A 334 -4.42 -5.16 3.49
N VAL A 335 -4.62 -4.55 4.67
CA VAL A 335 -5.82 -3.75 5.00
C VAL A 335 -6.16 -2.74 3.91
N CYS A 336 -5.21 -1.97 3.38
CA CYS A 336 -5.50 -0.95 2.37
C CYS A 336 -6.04 -1.53 1.06
N HIS A 337 -5.63 -2.76 0.72
CA HIS A 337 -5.93 -3.43 -0.56
C HIS A 337 -6.99 -4.54 -0.44
N ALA A 338 -7.26 -5.00 0.76
CA ALA A 338 -8.10 -6.16 1.01
C ALA A 338 -9.58 -5.87 0.76
N TRP A 339 -10.16 -6.54 -0.22
CA TRP A 339 -11.61 -6.50 -0.43
C TRP A 339 -12.35 -7.38 0.58
N ASN A 340 -11.90 -8.62 0.70
CA ASN A 340 -12.59 -9.65 1.46
C ASN A 340 -11.75 -10.20 2.62
N ALA A 341 -10.44 -9.90 2.67
CA ALA A 341 -9.55 -10.49 3.66
C ALA A 341 -10.07 -10.21 5.08
N GLU A 342 -10.12 -11.27 5.89
CA GLU A 342 -10.43 -11.11 7.29
C GLU A 342 -9.16 -10.67 8.01
N ILE A 343 -9.22 -9.47 8.59
CA ILE A 343 -8.12 -8.91 9.37
C ILE A 343 -8.21 -9.50 10.78
N PRO A 344 -7.20 -10.26 11.25
CA PRO A 344 -7.26 -10.85 12.58
C PRO A 344 -7.35 -9.77 13.66
N LEU A 345 -8.37 -9.85 14.52
CA LEU A 345 -8.54 -8.90 15.64
C LEU A 345 -7.89 -9.39 16.93
N ASP A 346 -7.38 -10.63 16.95
CA ASP A 346 -6.83 -11.25 18.16
C ASP A 346 -5.48 -10.66 18.58
N SER A 347 -4.79 -9.98 17.66
CA SER A 347 -3.55 -9.26 17.98
C SER A 347 -3.77 -7.82 18.47
N LEU A 348 -5.02 -7.32 18.43
CA LEU A 348 -5.38 -6.00 18.93
C LEU A 348 -5.51 -5.99 20.46
N TYR A 349 -5.00 -4.92 21.08
CA TYR A 349 -5.36 -4.63 22.46
C TYR A 349 -6.80 -4.13 22.52
N ALA A 350 -7.65 -4.81 23.28
CA ALA A 350 -9.02 -4.39 23.56
C ALA A 350 -9.40 -4.77 25.00
N LEU A 351 -10.23 -3.94 25.64
CA LEU A 351 -10.80 -4.18 26.96
C LEU A 351 -11.83 -5.30 26.91
N ASP A 352 -12.68 -5.26 25.89
CA ASP A 352 -13.61 -6.34 25.54
C ASP A 352 -12.97 -7.20 24.44
N PRO A 353 -12.93 -8.54 24.59
CA PRO A 353 -12.41 -9.40 23.53
C PRO A 353 -13.17 -9.19 22.22
N LEU A 354 -12.46 -8.77 21.18
CA LEU A 354 -13.01 -8.62 19.83
C LEU A 354 -12.75 -9.90 19.03
N ARG A 355 -13.77 -10.39 18.32
CA ARG A 355 -13.61 -11.47 17.35
C ARG A 355 -14.18 -11.04 16.01
N ALA A 356 -13.53 -11.44 14.94
CA ALA A 356 -14.00 -11.10 13.61
C ALA A 356 -15.38 -11.76 13.32
N GLU A 357 -15.65 -12.94 13.91
CA GLU A 357 -16.96 -13.62 13.87
C GLU A 357 -18.11 -12.80 14.46
N ASP A 358 -17.80 -11.86 15.37
CA ASP A 358 -18.82 -11.00 15.99
C ASP A 358 -19.30 -9.90 15.03
N VAL A 359 -18.69 -9.79 13.85
CA VAL A 359 -19.02 -8.83 12.79
C VAL A 359 -19.64 -9.56 11.61
N PRO A 360 -20.98 -9.61 11.48
CA PRO A 360 -21.62 -10.17 10.29
C PRO A 360 -21.16 -9.43 9.04
N SER A 361 -20.63 -10.18 8.06
CA SER A 361 -20.14 -9.57 6.83
C SER A 361 -21.27 -9.23 5.87
N ARG A 362 -21.27 -8.01 5.35
CA ARG A 362 -22.04 -7.57 4.18
C ARG A 362 -21.11 -6.99 3.11
N ALA A 363 -19.84 -7.39 3.15
CA ALA A 363 -18.85 -6.96 2.18
C ALA A 363 -19.27 -7.35 0.76
N GLU A 364 -19.00 -6.47 -0.19
CA GLU A 364 -19.17 -6.68 -1.62
C GLU A 364 -17.93 -7.39 -2.15
N PRO A 365 -18.01 -8.68 -2.50
CA PRO A 365 -16.85 -9.38 -3.00
C PRO A 365 -16.52 -8.87 -4.41
N THR A 366 -15.31 -8.37 -4.60
CA THR A 366 -14.77 -8.19 -5.95
C THR A 366 -14.45 -9.55 -6.56
N PRO A 367 -14.91 -9.84 -7.80
CA PRO A 367 -14.44 -11.00 -8.53
C PRO A 367 -12.92 -10.92 -8.68
N LEU A 368 -12.23 -11.85 -8.03
CA LEU A 368 -10.77 -11.98 -8.06
C LEU A 368 -10.23 -12.05 -9.50
N SER A 369 -11.04 -12.54 -10.44
CA SER A 369 -10.75 -12.57 -11.87
C SER A 369 -10.44 -11.19 -12.49
N LYS A 370 -11.01 -10.09 -11.96
CA LYS A 370 -10.67 -8.73 -12.41
C LYS A 370 -9.21 -8.39 -12.12
N LEU A 371 -8.71 -8.79 -10.94
CA LEU A 371 -7.33 -8.54 -10.50
C LEU A 371 -6.27 -9.34 -11.28
N ILE A 372 -6.68 -10.48 -11.87
CA ILE A 372 -5.79 -11.36 -12.65
C ILE A 372 -5.75 -10.93 -14.12
N GLY A 373 -6.87 -10.42 -14.67
CA GLY A 373 -6.98 -10.02 -16.07
C GLY A 373 -6.03 -8.87 -16.46
N GLU A 374 -5.81 -7.94 -15.54
CA GLU A 374 -4.92 -6.78 -15.75
C GLU A 374 -3.43 -7.16 -15.72
N ALA A 375 -3.06 -8.23 -15.00
CA ALA A 375 -1.67 -8.65 -14.82
C ALA A 375 -1.06 -9.33 -16.07
N GLY A 376 -1.89 -9.77 -17.02
CA GLY A 376 -1.46 -10.54 -18.19
C GLY A 376 -1.39 -9.76 -19.51
N GLY A 377 -1.75 -8.48 -19.53
CA GLY A 377 -2.02 -7.74 -20.77
C GLY A 377 -1.08 -6.58 -21.12
N ARG A 378 -0.04 -6.31 -20.33
CA ARG A 378 0.79 -5.09 -20.50
C ARG A 378 2.22 -5.30 -21.02
N GLU A 379 2.54 -6.45 -21.58
CA GLU A 379 3.84 -6.68 -22.24
C GLU A 379 3.68 -6.62 -23.76
N GLY A 380 4.02 -5.48 -24.37
CA GLY A 380 4.01 -5.33 -25.82
C GLY A 380 4.18 -3.93 -26.40
N GLU A 381 4.95 -3.02 -25.80
CA GLU A 381 5.56 -1.92 -26.59
C GLU A 381 6.79 -2.50 -27.33
N GLY A 382 6.50 -3.22 -28.42
CA GLY A 382 7.44 -3.63 -29.43
C GLY A 382 6.72 -3.58 -30.78
N ASP A 383 7.31 -2.89 -31.76
CA ASP A 383 6.77 -2.44 -33.06
C ASP A 383 6.22 -3.54 -34.02
N GLU A 384 5.80 -4.69 -33.53
CA GLU A 384 5.11 -5.69 -34.34
C GLU A 384 3.72 -5.93 -33.75
N ALA A 385 2.76 -5.20 -34.33
CA ALA A 385 1.32 -5.42 -34.16
C ALA A 385 0.98 -6.88 -34.50
N GLY A 386 1.04 -7.74 -33.48
CA GLY A 386 0.32 -9.00 -33.49
C GLY A 386 -1.17 -8.68 -33.47
N GLU A 387 -1.92 -9.25 -34.42
CA GLU A 387 -3.37 -9.17 -34.56
C GLU A 387 -4.07 -9.69 -33.28
N ALA A 388 -4.11 -8.87 -32.23
CA ALA A 388 -5.10 -8.97 -31.18
C ALA A 388 -6.45 -8.61 -31.84
N GLY A 389 -7.45 -9.48 -31.67
CA GLY A 389 -8.74 -9.36 -32.34
C GLY A 389 -9.33 -7.95 -32.22
N GLU A 390 -9.85 -7.45 -33.35
CA GLU A 390 -10.44 -6.12 -33.60
C GLU A 390 -11.64 -5.72 -32.72
N GLU A 391 -11.76 -6.19 -31.48
CA GLU A 391 -12.73 -5.62 -30.54
C GLU A 391 -12.03 -4.50 -29.74
N GLY A 392 -12.02 -3.31 -30.36
CA GLY A 392 -11.50 -2.08 -29.77
C GLY A 392 -12.16 -1.75 -28.42
N VAL A 393 -11.42 -1.02 -27.58
CA VAL A 393 -11.90 -0.56 -26.26
C VAL A 393 -13.15 0.31 -26.45
N THR A 394 -14.32 -0.18 -26.05
CA THR A 394 -15.56 0.60 -26.11
C THR A 394 -15.71 1.48 -24.87
N ILE A 395 -15.90 2.79 -25.02
CA ILE A 395 -16.15 3.70 -23.89
C ILE A 395 -17.56 3.50 -23.32
N ALA A 396 -17.71 3.56 -21.99
CA ALA A 396 -19.03 3.47 -21.35
C ALA A 396 -19.89 4.68 -21.75
N GLY A 397 -21.14 4.44 -22.15
CA GLY A 397 -22.02 5.50 -22.66
C GLY A 397 -21.68 5.98 -24.07
N ARG A 398 -20.92 5.19 -24.86
CA ARG A 398 -20.61 5.45 -26.29
C ARG A 398 -21.81 5.98 -27.07
N GLU A 399 -23.00 5.41 -26.84
CA GLU A 399 -24.23 5.76 -27.54
C GLU A 399 -24.72 7.20 -27.29
N GLN A 400 -24.15 7.89 -26.29
CA GLN A 400 -24.45 9.28 -25.94
C GLN A 400 -23.55 10.29 -26.65
N LEU A 401 -22.46 9.81 -27.28
CA LEU A 401 -21.57 10.63 -28.08
C LEU A 401 -21.93 10.55 -29.56
N PRO A 402 -21.70 11.62 -30.33
CA PRO A 402 -21.63 11.50 -31.78
C PRO A 402 -20.58 10.45 -32.16
N GLU A 403 -20.93 9.55 -33.08
CA GLU A 403 -20.07 8.43 -33.52
C GLU A 403 -18.64 8.87 -33.85
N ALA A 404 -18.49 10.03 -34.51
CA ALA A 404 -17.20 10.57 -34.91
C ALA A 404 -16.32 11.00 -33.72
N LEU A 405 -16.92 11.40 -32.60
CA LEU A 405 -16.21 11.76 -31.37
C LEU A 405 -15.93 10.52 -30.51
N ALA A 406 -16.89 9.60 -30.43
CA ALA A 406 -16.70 8.33 -29.74
C ALA A 406 -15.52 7.54 -30.36
N ALA A 407 -15.50 7.43 -31.69
CA ALA A 407 -14.39 6.83 -32.43
C ALA A 407 -13.07 7.57 -32.17
N LEU A 408 -13.06 8.91 -32.17
CA LEU A 408 -11.85 9.69 -31.87
C LEU A 408 -11.30 9.38 -30.47
N VAL A 409 -12.18 9.33 -29.46
CA VAL A 409 -11.79 9.02 -28.08
C VAL A 409 -11.27 7.59 -27.97
N GLU A 410 -11.95 6.63 -28.56
CA GLU A 410 -11.57 5.21 -28.52
C GLU A 410 -10.28 4.91 -29.29
N ASP A 411 -10.14 5.46 -30.50
CA ASP A 411 -9.05 5.14 -31.41
C ASP A 411 -7.78 5.95 -31.13
N THR A 412 -7.93 7.20 -30.66
CA THR A 412 -6.81 8.15 -30.56
C THR A 412 -6.46 8.49 -29.11
N CYS A 413 -7.46 8.73 -28.26
CA CYS A 413 -7.19 9.20 -26.89
C CYS A 413 -7.01 8.05 -25.90
N SER A 414 -7.85 7.01 -26.00
CA SER A 414 -7.90 5.87 -25.08
C SER A 414 -6.59 5.09 -24.96
N PRO A 415 -5.89 4.78 -26.06
CA PRO A 415 -4.63 4.04 -25.99
C PRO A 415 -3.56 4.77 -25.17
N CYS A 416 -3.52 6.10 -25.22
CA CYS A 416 -2.49 6.91 -24.55
C CYS A 416 -2.88 7.36 -23.14
N HIS A 417 -4.16 7.69 -22.93
CA HIS A 417 -4.62 8.30 -21.68
C HIS A 417 -5.33 7.31 -20.75
N PHE A 418 -5.85 6.21 -21.29
CA PHE A 418 -6.66 5.25 -20.55
C PHE A 418 -6.20 3.80 -20.81
N PRO A 419 -4.89 3.48 -20.68
CA PRO A 419 -4.33 2.16 -21.01
C PRO A 419 -4.80 1.02 -20.07
N GLY A 420 -5.79 1.27 -19.21
CA GLY A 420 -6.42 0.31 -18.29
C GLY A 420 -7.95 0.24 -18.42
N GLY A 421 -8.58 0.92 -19.39
CA GLY A 421 -10.05 0.91 -19.54
C GLY A 421 -10.81 1.81 -18.56
N GLU A 422 -10.11 2.72 -17.88
CA GLU A 422 -10.59 3.65 -16.85
C GLU A 422 -11.60 4.71 -17.35
N VAL A 423 -11.96 4.68 -18.64
CA VAL A 423 -12.89 5.65 -19.25
C VAL A 423 -14.26 5.64 -18.59
N ALA A 424 -14.68 4.52 -17.99
CA ALA A 424 -16.02 4.36 -17.43
C ALA A 424 -16.34 5.35 -16.28
N ASP A 425 -15.34 5.79 -15.51
CA ASP A 425 -15.58 6.57 -14.29
C ASP A 425 -15.08 8.04 -14.38
N LEU A 426 -14.13 8.35 -15.27
CA LEU A 426 -13.52 9.69 -15.39
C LEU A 426 -14.16 10.58 -16.46
N LEU A 427 -14.81 9.99 -17.46
CA LEU A 427 -15.61 10.68 -18.46
C LEU A 427 -17.08 10.34 -18.22
N ASP A 428 -17.69 10.89 -17.16
CA ASP A 428 -19.16 10.86 -17.01
C ASP A 428 -19.78 11.85 -18.01
N LEU A 429 -19.93 11.36 -19.23
CA LEU A 429 -20.48 12.11 -20.37
C LEU A 429 -21.99 12.35 -20.24
N SER A 430 -22.65 11.80 -19.21
CA SER A 430 -24.08 12.03 -18.94
C SER A 430 -24.37 13.42 -18.37
N ARG A 431 -23.33 14.19 -18.02
CA ARG A 431 -23.43 15.53 -17.44
C ARG A 431 -22.66 16.55 -18.29
N ALA A 432 -23.38 17.42 -19.01
CA ALA A 432 -22.81 18.45 -19.89
C ALA A 432 -21.73 19.33 -19.20
N GLU A 433 -21.85 19.59 -17.90
CA GLU A 433 -20.85 20.36 -17.13
C GLU A 433 -19.51 19.61 -16.98
N ALA A 434 -19.53 18.28 -16.81
CA ALA A 434 -18.32 17.47 -16.69
C ALA A 434 -17.57 17.39 -18.03
N VAL A 435 -18.34 17.33 -19.11
CA VAL A 435 -17.84 17.38 -20.48
C VAL A 435 -17.12 18.70 -20.80
N ILE A 436 -17.74 19.84 -20.47
CA ILE A 436 -17.13 21.16 -20.69
C ILE A 436 -15.86 21.33 -19.85
N GLY A 437 -15.88 20.82 -18.61
CA GLY A 437 -14.70 20.77 -17.75
C GLY A 437 -13.56 19.93 -18.34
N ALA A 438 -13.87 18.75 -18.88
CA ALA A 438 -12.90 17.88 -19.54
C ALA A 438 -12.34 18.49 -20.82
N ALA A 439 -13.16 19.17 -21.63
CA ALA A 439 -12.70 19.87 -22.84
C ALA A 439 -11.71 21.00 -22.50
N THR A 440 -12.01 21.80 -21.47
CA THR A 440 -11.12 22.87 -21.00
C THR A 440 -9.79 22.29 -20.50
N TRP A 441 -9.84 21.19 -19.74
CA TRP A 441 -8.66 20.49 -19.26
C TRP A 441 -7.80 19.91 -20.39
N ILE A 442 -8.43 19.34 -21.42
CA ILE A 442 -7.73 18.86 -22.62
C ILE A 442 -7.02 20.02 -23.34
N ASP A 443 -7.71 21.14 -23.56
CA ASP A 443 -7.15 22.33 -24.21
C ASP A 443 -5.95 22.90 -23.45
N GLU A 444 -6.03 22.97 -22.11
CA GLU A 444 -4.93 23.41 -21.25
C GLU A 444 -3.70 22.51 -21.39
N ARG A 445 -3.89 21.19 -21.42
CA ARG A 445 -2.80 20.22 -21.58
C ARG A 445 -2.20 20.22 -22.98
N VAL A 446 -3.00 20.40 -24.03
CA VAL A 446 -2.54 20.60 -25.41
C VAL A 446 -1.71 21.88 -25.50
N ALA A 447 -2.18 22.99 -24.93
CA ALA A 447 -1.47 24.27 -24.93
C ALA A 447 -0.15 24.22 -24.13
N ALA A 448 -0.10 23.39 -23.09
CA ALA A 448 1.08 23.15 -22.27
C ALA A 448 2.11 22.20 -22.91
N GLY A 449 1.77 21.53 -24.02
CA GLY A 449 2.63 20.51 -24.63
C GLY A 449 2.75 19.22 -23.80
N GLU A 450 1.76 18.95 -22.95
CA GLU A 450 1.70 17.82 -22.01
C GLU A 450 0.91 16.61 -22.57
N MET A 451 0.47 16.71 -23.82
CA MET A 451 -0.05 15.63 -24.65
C MET A 451 1.05 15.17 -25.63
N PRO A 452 1.08 13.88 -26.04
CA PRO A 452 2.31 13.13 -26.29
C PRO A 452 3.26 13.73 -27.33
N PRO A 453 4.58 13.42 -27.24
CA PRO A 453 5.62 14.07 -28.00
C PRO A 453 5.67 13.52 -29.43
N GLY A 454 4.84 14.06 -30.32
CA GLY A 454 4.93 13.66 -31.73
C GLY A 454 3.90 14.30 -32.63
N ASP A 455 2.62 14.14 -32.30
CA ASP A 455 1.49 14.74 -33.02
C ASP A 455 0.34 14.89 -32.03
N GLY A 456 -0.07 16.13 -31.73
CA GLY A 456 -1.34 16.35 -31.04
C GLY A 456 -2.51 15.88 -31.90
N LEU A 457 -3.74 16.00 -31.38
CA LEU A 457 -4.93 15.84 -32.23
C LEU A 457 -4.77 16.69 -33.51
N ASP A 458 -4.99 16.09 -34.67
CA ASP A 458 -4.93 16.84 -35.92
C ASP A 458 -6.00 17.95 -35.93
N GLU A 459 -5.93 18.84 -36.93
CA GLU A 459 -6.84 19.97 -37.01
C GLU A 459 -8.31 19.54 -37.11
N ASP A 460 -8.58 18.42 -37.78
CA ASP A 460 -9.93 17.87 -37.94
C ASP A 460 -10.46 17.27 -36.63
N ALA A 461 -9.64 16.54 -35.89
CA ALA A 461 -9.96 15.98 -34.59
C ALA A 461 -10.23 17.07 -33.55
N ARG A 462 -9.40 18.13 -33.53
CA ARG A 462 -9.65 19.31 -32.68
C ARG A 462 -10.94 20.02 -33.05
N ALA A 463 -11.21 20.20 -34.34
CA ALA A 463 -12.45 20.82 -34.80
C ALA A 463 -13.69 20.02 -34.34
N ARG A 464 -13.64 18.68 -34.38
CA ARG A 464 -14.74 17.81 -33.91
C ARG A 464 -14.99 17.93 -32.41
N VAL A 465 -13.92 17.97 -31.60
CA VAL A 465 -14.03 18.17 -30.14
C VAL A 465 -14.65 19.54 -29.84
N HIS A 466 -14.18 20.60 -30.52
CA HIS A 466 -14.71 21.96 -30.34
C HIS A 466 -16.16 22.12 -30.82
N GLU A 467 -16.53 21.55 -31.97
CA GLU A 467 -17.91 21.61 -32.49
C GLU A 467 -18.88 20.93 -31.53
N TRP A 468 -18.51 19.76 -31.02
CA TRP A 468 -19.33 19.06 -30.04
C TRP A 468 -19.43 19.81 -28.72
N ALA A 469 -18.31 20.35 -28.20
CA ALA A 469 -18.32 21.15 -26.99
C ALA A 469 -19.19 22.40 -27.13
N ALA A 470 -19.15 23.08 -28.30
CA ALA A 470 -20.00 24.23 -28.60
C ALA A 470 -21.48 23.86 -28.64
N ALA A 471 -21.83 22.71 -29.22
CA ALA A 471 -23.21 22.21 -29.29
C ALA A 471 -23.82 21.85 -27.92
N LEU A 472 -23.00 21.66 -26.89
CA LEU A 472 -23.46 21.45 -25.50
C LEU A 472 -23.69 22.75 -24.73
N THR A 473 -23.14 23.87 -25.23
CA THR A 473 -23.27 25.20 -24.61
C THR A 473 -24.41 26.04 -25.18
N ASP A 474 -24.97 25.62 -26.32
CA ASP A 474 -26.18 26.18 -26.95
C ASP A 474 -27.44 25.46 -26.48
#